data_AF-A0A1U7DHV4-F1
#
_entry.id   AF-A0A1U7DHV4-F1
#
_cell.length_a   1.000
_cell.length_b   1.000
_cell.length_c   1.000
_cell.angle_alpha   90.00
_cell.angle_beta   90.00
_cell.angle_gamma   90.00
#
_symmetry.space_group_name_H-M   'P 1'
#
loop_
_entity.id
_entity.type
_entity.pdbx_description
1 polymer ?
#
loop_
_entity_poly.entity_id
_entity_poly.type
_entity_poly.pdbx_seq_one_letter_code
_entity_poly.pdbx_strand_id
1 'polypeptide(L)'
;MNYSDATIWLIIVALGSGTFLIRFSFLGLIGNRRLPDWALRHLRYTAVAVMPGLVAPLVVWPQATGGATDLPRILAAAATLGVGLTTRNVLASITAGAATLYTMLWLLG
;
A
#
# COMPACT_ATOMS: atom_id res chain seq x y z
N MET A 1 0.92 -19.75 -24.89
CA MET A 1 2.31 -20.21 -24.64
C MET A 1 2.26 -21.08 -23.40
N ASN A 2 2.46 -22.40 -23.51
CA ASN A 2 2.56 -23.29 -22.34
C ASN A 2 4.04 -23.55 -22.07
N TYR A 3 4.51 -23.21 -20.87
CA TYR A 3 5.87 -23.52 -20.42
C TYR A 3 5.93 -24.98 -19.94
N SER A 4 7.08 -25.65 -20.09
CA SER A 4 7.27 -26.99 -19.55
C SER A 4 7.39 -26.96 -18.03
N ASP A 5 7.01 -28.05 -17.35
CA ASP A 5 7.10 -28.17 -15.88
C ASP A 5 8.51 -27.87 -15.37
N ALA A 6 9.55 -28.36 -16.06
CA ALA A 6 10.94 -28.07 -15.73
C ALA A 6 11.27 -26.57 -15.81
N THR A 7 10.70 -25.86 -16.79
CA THR A 7 10.89 -24.40 -16.93
C THR A 7 10.19 -23.66 -15.78
N ILE A 8 8.99 -24.09 -15.39
CA ILE A 8 8.25 -23.51 -14.27
C ILE A 8 9.04 -23.68 -12.96
N TRP A 9 9.52 -24.90 -12.68
CA TRP A 9 10.33 -25.19 -11.50
C TRP A 9 11.64 -24.40 -11.48
N LEU A 10 12.31 -24.28 -12.62
CA LEU A 10 13.52 -23.47 -12.74
C LEU A 10 13.23 -21.99 -12.42
N ILE A 11 12.14 -21.43 -12.96
CA ILE A 11 11.73 -20.05 -12.67
C ILE A 11 11.44 -19.89 -11.17
N ILE A 12 10.67 -20.80 -10.56
CA ILE A 12 10.32 -20.74 -9.13
C ILE A 12 11.60 -20.74 -8.28
N VAL A 13 12.52 -21.68 -8.52
CA VAL A 13 13.75 -21.79 -7.74
C VAL A 13 14.66 -20.59 -7.95
N ALA A 14 14.78 -20.10 -9.19
CA ALA A 14 15.59 -18.92 -9.51
C ALA A 14 15.01 -17.65 -8.86
N LEU A 15 13.71 -17.39 -8.99
CA LEU A 15 13.05 -16.23 -8.39
C LEU A 15 13.08 -16.31 -6.86
N GLY A 16 12.82 -17.49 -6.31
CA GLY A 16 12.84 -17.75 -4.87
C GLY A 16 14.23 -17.51 -4.29
N SER A 17 15.26 -18.08 -4.91
CA SER A 17 16.66 -17.90 -4.47
C SER A 17 17.11 -16.46 -4.61
N GLY A 18 16.79 -15.79 -5.73
CA GLY A 18 17.12 -14.38 -5.93
C GLY A 18 16.47 -13.48 -4.87
N THR A 19 15.17 -13.67 -4.61
CA THR A 19 14.44 -12.90 -3.59
C THR A 19 14.99 -13.15 -2.19
N PHE A 20 15.28 -14.42 -1.87
CA PHE A 20 15.88 -14.81 -0.60
C PHE A 20 17.26 -14.18 -0.41
N LEU A 21 18.15 -14.26 -1.40
CA LEU A 21 19.50 -13.70 -1.34
C LEU A 21 19.48 -12.18 -1.16
N ILE A 22 18.57 -11.48 -1.84
CA ILE A 22 18.40 -10.03 -1.64
C ILE A 22 18.01 -9.74 -0.19
N ARG A 23 16.96 -10.39 0.34
CA ARG A 23 16.52 -10.19 1.73
C ARG A 23 17.60 -10.59 2.74
N PHE A 24 18.30 -11.69 2.49
CA PHE A 24 19.39 -12.19 3.31
C PHE A 24 20.59 -11.23 3.31
N SER A 25 20.88 -10.57 2.20
CA SER A 25 21.91 -9.52 2.16
C SER A 25 21.63 -8.41 3.17
N PHE A 26 20.36 -7.95 3.27
CA PHE A 26 19.99 -6.93 4.24
C PHE A 26 19.92 -7.45 5.68
N LEU A 27 19.23 -8.56 5.94
CA LEU A 27 19.05 -9.07 7.31
C LEU A 27 20.27 -9.83 7.83
N GLY A 28 20.90 -10.65 6.99
CA GLY A 28 22.02 -11.52 7.36
C GLY A 28 23.35 -10.80 7.51
N LEU A 29 23.69 -9.83 6.65
CA LEU A 29 24.97 -9.10 6.74
C LEU A 29 24.92 -7.91 7.73
N ILE A 30 23.74 -7.35 7.99
CA ILE A 30 23.57 -6.14 8.79
C ILE A 30 22.84 -6.41 10.12
N GLY A 31 22.15 -7.54 10.27
CA GLY A 31 21.26 -7.82 11.41
C GLY A 31 21.91 -7.81 12.79
N ASN A 32 23.24 -8.00 12.89
CA ASN A 32 23.98 -7.92 14.16
C ASN A 32 24.84 -6.65 14.31
N ARG A 33 24.74 -5.69 13.37
CA ARG A 33 25.47 -4.41 13.43
C ARG A 33 24.54 -3.30 13.91
N ARG A 34 25.07 -2.42 14.76
CA ARG A 34 24.39 -1.17 15.13
C ARG A 34 24.24 -0.31 13.86
N LEU A 35 23.02 -0.22 13.35
CA LEU A 35 22.68 0.63 12.22
C LEU A 35 22.93 2.10 12.59
N PRO A 36 23.53 2.92 11.71
CA PRO A 36 23.72 4.34 11.98
C PRO A 36 22.36 5.07 12.04
N ASP A 37 22.28 6.11 12.87
CA ASP A 37 21.02 6.81 13.15
C ASP A 37 20.34 7.40 11.91
N TRP A 38 21.12 7.78 10.88
CA TRP A 38 20.57 8.26 9.62
C TRP A 38 19.76 7.18 8.91
N ALA A 39 20.20 5.91 8.92
CA ALA A 39 19.50 4.81 8.27
C ALA A 39 18.22 4.46 9.04
N LEU A 40 18.28 4.42 10.37
CA LEU A 40 17.11 4.20 11.23
C LEU A 40 16.05 5.30 11.05
N ARG A 41 16.48 6.55 10.88
CA ARG A 41 15.57 7.67 10.59
C ARG A 41 14.78 7.43 9.31
N HIS A 42 15.42 6.98 8.23
CA HIS A 42 14.75 6.71 6.95
C HIS A 42 13.81 5.49 7.04
N LEU A 43 14.26 4.43 7.72
CA LEU A 43 13.44 3.22 7.96
C LEU A 43 12.15 3.52 8.74
N ARG A 44 12.19 4.46 9.70
CA ARG A 44 10.99 4.89 10.43
C ARG A 44 9.96 5.60 9.55
N TYR A 45 10.38 6.25 8.47
CA TYR A 45 9.48 6.92 7.54
C TYR A 45 8.89 6.00 6.46
N THR A 46 9.40 4.79 6.29
CA THR A 46 8.94 3.86 5.25
C THR A 46 7.45 3.57 5.38
N ALA A 47 6.94 3.23 6.56
CA ALA A 47 5.52 2.94 6.76
C ALA A 47 4.63 4.16 6.43
N VAL A 48 5.05 5.34 6.87
CA VAL A 48 4.33 6.60 6.66
C VAL A 48 4.36 7.02 5.18
N ALA A 49 5.40 6.67 4.42
CA ALA A 49 5.49 6.94 2.99
C ALA A 49 4.76 5.90 2.12
N VAL A 50 4.80 4.63 2.51
CA VAL A 50 4.21 3.52 1.73
C VAL A 50 2.68 3.57 1.77
N MET A 51 2.08 3.84 2.93
CA MET A 51 0.61 3.84 3.07
C MET A 51 -0.08 4.84 2.11
N PRO A 52 0.33 6.13 2.06
CA PRO A 52 -0.19 7.06 1.04
C PRO A 52 0.13 6.64 -0.39
N GLY A 53 1.33 6.09 -0.63
CA GLY A 53 1.74 5.63 -1.97
C GLY A 53 0.88 4.51 -2.53
N LEU A 54 0.36 3.63 -1.67
CA LEU A 54 -0.58 2.58 -2.05
C LEU A 54 -2.01 3.11 -2.23
N VAL A 55 -2.45 4.05 -1.39
CA VAL A 55 -3.85 4.52 -1.36
C VAL A 55 -4.13 5.61 -2.40
N ALA A 56 -3.21 6.56 -2.61
CA ALA A 56 -3.39 7.68 -3.54
C ALA A 56 -3.81 7.27 -4.97
N PRO A 57 -3.16 6.29 -5.65
CA PRO A 57 -3.58 5.89 -6.98
C PRO A 57 -4.97 5.25 -6.99
N LEU A 58 -5.37 4.56 -5.91
CA LEU A 58 -6.70 3.93 -5.80
C LEU A 58 -7.83 4.95 -5.66
N VAL A 59 -7.52 6.15 -5.17
CA VAL A 59 -8.47 7.26 -5.01
C VAL A 59 -8.53 8.12 -6.27
N VAL A 60 -7.37 8.51 -6.82
CA VAL A 60 -7.30 9.47 -7.93
C VAL A 60 -7.51 8.79 -9.29
N TRP A 61 -6.97 7.59 -9.50
CA TRP A 61 -7.12 6.82 -10.75
C TRP A 61 -7.64 5.42 -10.45
N PRO A 62 -8.90 5.28 -9.99
CA PRO A 62 -9.44 4.00 -9.64
C PRO A 62 -9.51 3.12 -10.89
N GLN A 63 -9.00 1.89 -10.79
CA GLN A 63 -9.12 0.89 -11.85
C GLN A 63 -10.61 0.57 -12.16
N ALA A 64 -11.48 0.74 -11.15
CA ALA A 64 -12.93 0.56 -11.28
C ALA A 64 -13.60 1.53 -12.27
N THR A 65 -13.03 2.72 -12.49
CA THR A 65 -13.55 3.75 -13.42
C THR A 65 -12.74 3.84 -14.72
N GLY A 66 -11.88 2.86 -15.01
CA GLY A 66 -11.00 2.91 -16.19
C GLY A 66 -9.96 4.04 -16.12
N GLY A 67 -9.64 4.53 -14.91
CA GLY A 67 -8.69 5.64 -14.70
C GLY A 67 -9.32 7.03 -14.69
N ALA A 68 -10.64 7.18 -14.76
CA ALA A 68 -11.30 8.46 -14.53
C ALA A 68 -11.42 8.76 -13.03
N THR A 69 -11.08 10.00 -12.64
CA THR A 69 -11.26 10.51 -11.28
C THR A 69 -12.73 10.49 -10.90
N ASP A 70 -13.06 9.82 -9.80
CA ASP A 70 -14.42 9.66 -9.31
C ASP A 70 -14.65 10.56 -8.08
N LEU A 71 -15.67 11.41 -8.13
CA LEU A 71 -15.96 12.40 -7.09
C LEU A 71 -16.29 11.72 -5.74
N PRO A 72 -17.15 10.68 -5.67
CA PRO A 72 -17.36 9.84 -4.49
C PRO A 72 -16.09 9.38 -3.77
N ARG A 73 -15.08 8.90 -4.52
CA ARG A 73 -13.86 8.35 -3.93
C ARG A 73 -12.96 9.43 -3.35
N ILE A 74 -12.88 10.58 -4.02
CA ILE A 74 -12.16 11.75 -3.51
C ILE A 74 -12.81 12.27 -2.23
N LEU A 75 -14.13 12.38 -2.20
CA LEU A 75 -14.88 12.81 -1.00
C LEU A 75 -14.73 11.81 0.15
N ALA A 76 -14.80 10.51 -0.12
CA ALA A 76 -14.56 9.48 0.89
C ALA A 76 -13.15 9.54 1.47
N ALA A 77 -12.13 9.75 0.64
CA ALA A 77 -10.76 9.92 1.09
C ALA A 77 -10.59 11.19 1.94
N ALA A 78 -11.18 12.30 1.53
CA ALA A 78 -11.17 13.56 2.28
C ALA A 78 -11.86 13.41 3.65
N ALA A 79 -13.02 12.75 3.70
CA ALA A 79 -13.73 12.46 4.95
C ALA A 79 -12.91 11.54 5.88
N THR A 80 -12.29 10.50 5.32
CA THR A 80 -11.41 9.58 6.07
C THR A 80 -10.26 10.34 6.72
N LEU A 81 -9.57 11.20 5.96
CA LEU A 81 -8.46 12.01 6.47
C LEU A 81 -8.94 13.05 7.48
N GLY A 82 -10.03 13.77 7.20
CA GLY A 82 -10.59 14.79 8.10
C GLY A 82 -10.99 14.21 9.46
N VAL A 83 -11.70 13.08 9.47
CA VAL A 83 -12.10 12.41 10.71
C VAL A 83 -10.91 11.77 11.41
N GLY A 84 -9.98 11.15 10.67
CA GLY A 84 -8.78 10.56 11.25
C GLY A 84 -7.87 11.58 11.94
N LEU A 85 -7.71 12.77 11.35
CA LEU A 85 -6.88 13.84 11.93
C LEU A 85 -7.53 14.50 13.15
N THR A 86 -8.86 14.64 13.16
CA THR A 86 -9.60 15.29 14.26
C THR A 86 -9.83 14.35 15.44
N THR A 87 -10.34 13.14 15.18
CA THR A 87 -10.70 12.17 16.25
C THR A 87 -9.50 11.36 16.73
N ARG A 88 -8.42 11.29 15.95
CA ARG A 88 -7.27 10.38 16.17
C ARG A 88 -7.71 8.92 16.37
N ASN A 89 -8.89 8.55 15.87
CA ASN A 89 -9.49 7.24 16.01
C ASN A 89 -9.61 6.57 14.64
N VAL A 90 -8.88 5.47 14.48
CA VAL A 90 -8.83 4.70 13.23
C VAL A 90 -10.20 4.15 12.85
N LEU A 91 -10.97 3.64 13.82
CA LEU A 91 -12.30 3.09 13.54
C LEU A 91 -13.27 4.18 13.07
N ALA A 92 -13.25 5.36 13.70
CA ALA A 92 -14.08 6.49 13.29
C ALA A 92 -13.73 6.99 11.89
N SER A 93 -12.43 7.01 11.54
CA SER A 93 -11.95 7.37 10.21
C SER A 93 -12.42 6.39 9.14
N ILE A 94 -12.32 5.08 9.40
CA ILE A 94 -12.77 4.02 8.49
C ILE A 94 -14.29 4.09 8.28
N THR A 95 -15.07 4.21 9.37
CA THR A 95 -16.53 4.24 9.27
C THR A 95 -17.02 5.50 8.56
N ALA A 96 -16.40 6.66 8.81
CA ALA A 96 -16.72 7.89 8.11
C ALA A 96 -16.44 7.80 6.61
N GLY A 97 -15.25 7.31 6.23
CA GLY A 97 -14.89 7.10 4.82
C GLY A 97 -15.85 6.16 4.10
N ALA A 98 -16.15 5.02 4.72
CA ALA A 98 -17.11 4.06 4.17
C ALA A 98 -18.51 4.68 4.02
N ALA A 99 -19.00 5.36 5.07
CA ALA A 99 -20.29 6.03 5.03
C ALA A 99 -20.36 7.08 3.92
N THR A 100 -19.33 7.92 3.75
CA THR A 100 -19.25 8.91 2.66
C THR A 100 -19.23 8.24 1.29
N LEU A 101 -18.49 7.14 1.12
CA LEU A 101 -18.44 6.43 -0.16
C LEU A 101 -19.82 5.86 -0.53
N TYR A 102 -20.46 5.12 0.38
CA TYR A 102 -21.77 4.52 0.13
C TYR A 102 -22.87 5.55 -0.06
N THR A 103 -22.87 6.64 0.71
CA THR A 103 -23.84 7.73 0.54
C THR A 103 -23.67 8.44 -0.80
N MET A 104 -22.43 8.72 -1.23
CA MET A 104 -22.18 9.34 -2.54
C MET A 104 -22.52 8.41 -3.70
N LEU A 105 -22.22 7.12 -3.59
CA LEU A 105 -22.64 6.12 -4.58
C LEU A 105 -24.16 6.01 -4.66
N TRP A 106 -24.88 6.14 -3.54
CA TRP A 106 -26.34 6.14 -3.53
C TRP A 106 -26.95 7.41 -4.14
N LEU A 107 -26.34 8.58 -3.89
CA LEU A 107 -26.80 9.88 -4.41
C LEU A 107 -26.50 10.08 -5.91
N LEU A 108 -25.38 9.53 -6.38
CA LEU A 108 -24.91 9.66 -7.77
C LEU A 108 -25.18 8.42 -8.63
N GLY A 109 -25.83 7.41 -8.04
CA GLY A 109 -26.19 6.13 -8.68
C GLY A 109 -27.23 6.27 -9.77
#